data_AF-A0A380FE80-F1
#
_entry.id   AF-A0A380FE80-F1
#
_cell.length_a   1.000
_cell.length_b   1.000
_cell.length_c   1.000
_cell.angle_alpha   90.00
_cell.angle_beta   90.00
_cell.angle_gamma   90.00
#
_symmetry.space_group_name_H-M   'P 1'
#
loop_
_entity.id
_entity.type
_entity.pdbx_description
1 polymer ?
#
loop_
_entity_poly.entity_id
_entity_poly.type
_entity_poly.pdbx_seq_one_letter_code
_entity_poly.pdbx_strand_id
1 'polypeptide(L)' 'MPTINQLVRKPRQSKSKKSDSPALNRNFNSKQKKFTDLNSPQKRGVCTRVGTMTPKKT' A
#
# COMPACT_ATOMS: atom_id res chain seq x y z
N MET A 1 -21.13 25.24 -8.51
CA MET A 1 -20.44 25.63 -7.27
C MET A 1 -21.34 25.23 -6.11
N PRO A 2 -20.86 24.47 -5.11
CA PRO A 2 -21.72 23.99 -4.04
C PRO A 2 -22.04 25.10 -3.03
N THR A 3 -23.27 25.13 -2.52
CA THR A 3 -23.68 26.04 -1.44
C THR A 3 -23.19 25.53 -0.09
N ILE A 4 -23.12 26.41 0.92
CA ILE A 4 -22.69 26.04 2.27
C ILE A 4 -23.55 24.90 2.83
N ASN A 5 -24.88 24.97 2.65
CA ASN A 5 -25.79 23.90 3.09
C ASN A 5 -25.56 22.56 2.37
N GLN A 6 -25.10 22.57 1.12
CA GLN A 6 -24.72 21.34 0.41
C GLN A 6 -23.42 20.74 0.97
N LEU A 7 -22.46 21.58 1.35
CA LEU A 7 -21.21 21.16 1.98
C LEU A 7 -21.42 20.64 3.41
N VAL A 8 -22.36 21.23 4.15
CA VAL A 8 -22.77 20.75 5.48
C VAL A 8 -23.42 19.37 5.38
N ARG A 9 -24.29 19.15 4.39
CA ARG A 9 -24.92 17.82 4.15
C ARG A 9 -23.95 16.80 3.53
N LYS A 10 -23.01 17.25 2.70
CA LYS A 10 -22.03 16.41 1.99
C LYS A 10 -20.66 17.09 2.03
N PRO A 11 -19.82 16.79 3.03
CA PRO A 11 -18.51 17.41 3.15
C PRO A 11 -17.61 17.00 1.98
N ARG A 12 -16.63 17.85 1.65
CA ARG A 12 -15.59 17.50 0.69
C ARG A 12 -14.71 16.39 1.29
N GLN A 13 -14.35 15.41 0.46
CA GLN A 13 -13.44 14.33 0.84
C GLN A 13 -12.22 14.33 -0.08
N SER A 14 -11.04 14.16 0.51
CA SER A 14 -9.81 13.93 -0.26
C SER A 14 -9.79 12.52 -0.82
N LYS A 15 -9.30 12.36 -2.06
CA LYS A 15 -9.10 11.03 -2.65
C LYS A 15 -7.96 10.30 -1.93
N SER A 16 -8.14 9.02 -1.62
CA SER A 16 -7.08 8.17 -1.10
C SER A 16 -6.09 7.79 -2.21
N LYS A 17 -4.80 7.71 -1.85
CA LYS A 17 -3.73 7.25 -2.74
C LYS A 17 -3.25 5.88 -2.29
N LYS A 18 -2.85 5.04 -3.26
CA LYS A 18 -2.16 3.77 -2.99
C LYS A 18 -0.65 4.01 -3.05
N SER A 19 0.09 3.28 -2.23
CA SER A 19 1.56 3.26 -2.31
C SER A 19 1.98 2.35 -3.46
N ASP A 20 3.06 2.73 -4.15
CA ASP A 20 3.69 1.89 -5.18
C ASP A 20 4.31 0.62 -4.58
N SER A 21 4.61 0.64 -3.27
CA SER A 21 5.26 -0.47 -2.55
C SER A 21 4.41 -0.96 -1.36
N PRO A 22 3.24 -1.59 -1.59
CA PRO A 22 2.34 -2.02 -0.50
C PRO A 22 2.91 -3.15 0.37
N ALA A 23 3.81 -3.98 -0.16
CA ALA A 23 4.42 -5.08 0.59
C ALA A 23 5.30 -4.60 1.76
N LEU A 24 5.96 -3.44 1.61
CA LEU A 24 6.79 -2.84 2.65
C LEU A 24 5.98 -2.32 3.84
N ASN A 25 4.66 -2.14 3.66
CA ASN A 25 3.76 -1.64 4.70
C ASN A 25 3.08 -2.75 5.51
N ARG A 26 3.23 -4.03 5.11
CA ARG A 26 2.54 -5.19 5.74
C ARG A 26 3.48 -6.13 6.48
N ASN A 27 3.34 -6.26 7.79
CA ASN A 27 4.07 -7.24 8.60
C ASN A 27 3.16 -8.39 9.01
N PHE A 28 3.76 -9.51 9.45
CA PHE A 28 3.03 -10.68 9.93
C PHE A 28 3.46 -11.03 11.35
N ASN A 29 2.50 -11.09 12.26
CA ASN A 29 2.69 -11.56 13.62
C ASN A 29 2.46 -13.07 13.66
N SER A 30 3.53 -13.84 13.86
CA SER A 30 3.50 -15.30 13.88
C SER A 30 2.72 -15.88 15.06
N LYS A 31 2.78 -15.24 16.23
CA LYS A 31 2.09 -15.69 17.46
C LYS A 31 0.58 -15.60 17.31
N GLN A 32 0.10 -14.50 16.73
CA GLN A 32 -1.34 -14.24 16.56
C GLN A 32 -1.88 -14.66 15.19
N LYS A 33 -0.99 -15.07 14.26
CA LYS A 33 -1.30 -15.36 12.86
C LYS A 33 -2.07 -14.23 12.16
N LYS A 34 -1.67 -12.98 12.43
CA LYS A 34 -2.33 -11.77 11.91
C LYS A 34 -1.36 -10.88 11.15
N PHE A 35 -1.85 -10.22 10.11
CA PHE A 35 -1.12 -9.16 9.44
C PHE A 35 -1.27 -7.83 10.21
N THR A 36 -0.20 -7.06 10.27
CA THR A 36 -0.13 -5.75 10.93
C THR A 36 0.33 -4.70 9.93
N ASP A 37 -0.21 -3.49 10.02
CA ASP A 37 0.19 -2.37 9.17
C ASP A 37 1.34 -1.61 9.84
N LEU A 38 2.54 -1.81 9.33
CA LEU A 38 3.75 -1.11 9.77
C LEU A 38 4.63 -0.82 8.56
N ASN A 39 4.90 0.47 8.34
CA ASN A 39 5.79 0.92 7.29
C ASN A 39 7.23 0.59 7.66
N SER A 40 7.89 -0.21 6.84
CA SER A 40 9.30 -0.60 7.03
C SER A 40 10.12 -0.14 5.82
N PRO A 41 11.34 0.41 6.01
CA PRO A 41 12.19 0.81 4.89
C PRO A 41 12.69 -0.39 4.07
N GLN A 42 12.86 -1.55 4.71
CA GLN A 42 13.26 -2.81 4.07
C GLN A 42 12.72 -4.02 4.85
N LYS A 43 12.63 -5.18 4.19
CA LYS A 43 12.24 -6.46 4.83
C LYS A 43 13.15 -7.59 4.38
N ARG A 44 13.53 -8.45 5.34
CA ARG A 44 14.32 -9.65 5.06
C ARG A 44 13.45 -10.70 4.36
N GLY A 45 14.00 -11.33 3.33
CA GLY A 45 13.39 -12.47 2.63
C GLY A 45 14.46 -13.49 2.24
N VAL A 46 14.02 -14.66 1.80
CA VAL A 46 14.88 -15.73 1.27
C VAL A 46 14.52 -15.94 -0.19
N CYS A 47 15.53 -16.09 -1.06
CA CYS A 47 15.33 -16.35 -2.47
C CYS A 47 14.80 -17.78 -2.68
N THR A 48 13.67 -17.93 -3.40
CA THR A 48 13.10 -19.24 -3.74
C THR A 48 13.45 -19.69 -5.17
N ARG A 49 13.76 -18.75 -6.06
CA ARG A 49 14.16 -19.01 -7.46
C ARG A 49 15.10 -17.91 -7.94
N VAL A 50 16.14 -18.30 -8.67
CA VAL A 50 17.06 -17.40 -9.37
C VAL A 50 16.87 -17.55 -10.87
N GLY A 51 16.86 -16.43 -11.60
CA GLY A 51 16.73 -16.41 -13.05
C GLY A 51 16.97 -15.02 -13.62
N THR A 52 17.09 -14.93 -14.94
CA THR A 52 17.30 -13.68 -15.67
C THR A 52 16.04 -13.26 -16.42
N MET A 53 15.86 -11.97 -16.63
CA MET A 53 14.73 -11.39 -17.39
C MET A 53 15.28 -10.54 -18.52
N THR A 54 14.81 -10.78 -19.75
CA THR A 54 15.13 -9.91 -20.90
C THR A 54 14.19 -8.70 -20.88
N PRO A 55 14.70 -7.46 -21.02
CA PRO A 55 13.85 -6.27 -21.05
C PRO A 55 12.89 -6.32 -22.24
N LYS A 56 11.65 -5.89 -22.02
CA LYS A 56 10.71 -5.67 -23.13
C LYS A 56 11.16 -4.43 -23.90
N LYS A 57 10.96 -4.44 -25.22
CA LYS A 57 11.31 -3.33 -26.12
C LYS A 57 10.75 -2.00 -25.58
N THR A 58 11.54 -0.94 -25.75
CA THR A 58 11.12 0.45 -25.55
C THR A 58 10.04 0.85 -26.55
#